data_AF-A0A959L5E0-F1
#
_entry.id   AF-A0A959L5E0-F1
#
_cell.length_a   1.000
_cell.length_b   1.000
_cell.length_c   1.000
_cell.angle_alpha   90.00
_cell.angle_beta   90.00
_cell.angle_gamma   90.00
#
_symmetry.space_group_name_H-M   'P 1'
#
loop_
_entity.id
_entity.type
_entity.pdbx_description
1 polymer ?
#
loop_
_entity_poly.entity_id
_entity_poly.type
_entity_poly.pdbx_seq_one_letter_code
_entity_poly.pdbx_strand_id
1 'polypeptide(L)'
;VSGRGIDIPEVALVVNYDIPDEMEYYVHRVGRTGRGERRGLAISFCSSEETPNLRAIEDWLGKPIDILELTEEDRSIIISNSSEYKQDLGALMKEIENFEAKRKTKKKK
;
A
#
# COMPACT_ATOMS: atom_id res chain seq x y z
N VAL A 1 -14.21 0.88 8.65
CA VAL A 1 -12.90 1.43 9.09
C VAL A 1 -12.19 0.39 9.96
N SER A 2 -11.12 -0.24 9.45
CA SER A 2 -10.22 -1.13 10.21
C SER A 2 -8.80 -0.61 9.96
N GLY A 3 -8.12 -0.08 10.98
CA GLY A 3 -6.78 0.53 10.79
C GLY A 3 -6.37 1.59 11.83
N ARG A 4 -7.32 2.11 12.63
CA ARG A 4 -6.96 2.87 13.85
C ARG A 4 -6.45 1.88 14.91
N GLY A 5 -5.20 2.03 15.34
CA GLY A 5 -4.61 1.24 16.44
C GLY A 5 -3.61 0.15 16.04
N ILE A 6 -3.27 0.01 14.76
CA ILE A 6 -2.19 -0.87 14.32
C ILE A 6 -0.96 0.00 14.05
N ASP A 7 0.02 -0.07 14.95
CA ASP A 7 1.34 0.52 14.75
C ASP A 7 2.28 -0.58 14.27
N ILE A 8 2.57 -0.56 12.97
CA ILE A 8 3.56 -1.46 12.37
C ILE A 8 4.85 -0.65 12.34
N PRO A 9 5.86 -1.02 13.13
CA PRO A 9 7.14 -0.35 13.05
C PRO A 9 7.72 -0.60 11.64
N GLU A 10 8.34 0.44 11.07
CA GLU A 10 9.21 0.33 9.89
C GLU A 10 8.51 0.03 8.55
N VAL A 11 7.32 0.60 8.31
CA VAL A 11 6.69 0.49 6.98
C VAL A 11 7.56 1.19 5.93
N ALA A 12 8.15 0.42 5.01
CA ALA A 12 9.01 0.94 3.94
C ALA A 12 8.20 1.55 2.79
N LEU A 13 7.03 0.97 2.48
CA LEU A 13 6.18 1.36 1.37
C LEU A 13 4.71 1.41 1.83
N VAL A 14 4.04 2.51 1.51
CA VAL A 14 2.57 2.63 1.57
C VAL A 14 2.04 2.65 0.15
N VAL A 15 1.05 1.80 -0.14
CA VAL A 15 0.33 1.82 -1.41
C VAL A 15 -1.12 2.22 -1.15
N ASN A 16 -1.55 3.36 -1.69
CA ASN A 16 -2.95 3.72 -1.76
C ASN A 16 -3.53 3.11 -3.04
N TYR A 17 -4.34 2.07 -2.89
CA TYR A 17 -4.99 1.43 -4.03
C TYR A 17 -6.02 2.34 -4.70
N ASP A 18 -6.77 3.08 -3.88
CA ASP A 18 -7.70 4.13 -4.31
C ASP A 18 -7.36 5.42 -3.56
N ILE A 19 -7.62 6.56 -4.21
CA ILE A 19 -7.45 7.87 -3.59
C ILE A 19 -8.53 8.06 -2.52
N PRO A 20 -8.17 8.43 -1.28
CA PRO A 20 -9.16 8.68 -0.25
C PRO A 20 -10.08 9.86 -0.62
N ASP A 21 -11.36 9.75 -0.25
CA ASP A 21 -12.35 10.83 -0.44
C ASP A 21 -12.01 12.10 0.34
N GLU A 22 -11.44 11.94 1.54
CA GLU A 22 -11.00 13.03 2.41
C GLU A 22 -9.46 13.09 2.44
N MET A 23 -8.90 14.28 2.23
CA MET A 23 -7.46 14.53 2.20
C MET A 23 -6.75 14.14 3.51
N GLU A 24 -7.43 14.29 4.66
CA GLU A 24 -6.91 13.92 5.97
C GLU A 24 -6.59 12.42 6.03
N TYR A 25 -7.37 11.58 5.35
CA TYR A 25 -7.08 10.15 5.30
C TYR A 25 -5.83 9.86 4.47
N TYR A 26 -5.56 10.62 3.41
CA TYR A 26 -4.33 10.49 2.64
C TYR A 26 -3.11 10.71 3.55
N VAL A 27 -3.10 11.82 4.30
CA VAL A 27 -2.02 12.17 5.23
C VAL A 27 -1.82 11.09 6.30
N HIS A 28 -2.92 10.58 6.87
CA HIS A 28 -2.86 9.51 7.89
C HIS A 28 -2.33 8.17 7.34
N ARG A 29 -2.59 7.87 6.06
CA ARG A 29 -2.10 6.67 5.38
C ARG A 29 -0.61 6.80 5.06
N VAL A 30 -0.17 7.89 4.44
CA VAL A 30 1.25 8.07 4.10
C VAL A 30 2.13 8.27 5.34
N GLY A 31 1.58 8.82 6.42
CA GLY A 31 2.25 8.93 7.73
C GLY A 31 2.55 7.59 8.44
N ARG A 32 2.25 6.45 7.79
CA ARG A 32 2.71 5.13 8.23
C ARG A 32 4.17 4.85 7.85
N THR A 33 4.68 5.50 6.80
CA THR A 33 6.09 5.39 6.35
C THR A 33 6.90 6.64 6.70
N GLY A 34 8.21 6.63 6.44
CA GLY A 34 9.06 7.83 6.52
C GLY A 34 9.23 8.45 7.91
N ARG A 35 9.14 7.64 8.99
CA ARG A 35 9.25 8.12 10.38
C ARG A 35 10.71 8.21 10.84
N GLY A 36 11.03 9.29 11.58
CA GLY A 36 12.37 9.54 12.11
C GLY A 36 13.35 9.99 11.03
N GLU A 37 14.57 9.44 11.04
CA GLU A 37 15.61 9.75 10.02
C GLU A 37 15.49 8.91 8.75
N ARG A 38 14.46 8.06 8.65
CA ARG A 38 14.31 7.10 7.56
C ARG A 38 13.46 7.65 6.44
N ARG A 39 13.88 7.36 5.20
CA ARG A 39 13.08 7.61 4.01
C ARG A 39 11.99 6.53 3.90
N GLY A 40 10.83 6.96 3.41
CA GLY A 40 9.68 6.12 3.14
C GLY A 40 9.12 6.42 1.75
N LEU A 41 8.52 5.43 1.11
CA LEU A 41 7.87 5.60 -0.18
C LEU A 41 6.36 5.47 -0.03
N ALA A 42 5.62 6.37 -0.69
CA ALA A 42 4.17 6.27 -0.81
C ALA A 42 3.78 6.34 -2.28
N ILE A 43 3.10 5.32 -2.77
CA ILE A 43 2.59 5.23 -4.14
C ILE A 43 1.07 5.23 -4.07
N SER A 44 0.42 5.97 -4.95
CA SER A 44 -1.03 6.00 -5.04
C SER A 44 -1.45 5.71 -6.46
N PHE A 45 -2.44 4.84 -6.63
CA PHE A 45 -3.15 4.76 -7.89
C PHE A 45 -4.29 5.78 -7.87
N CYS A 46 -4.51 6.40 -9.02
CA CYS A 46 -5.54 7.41 -9.21
C CYS A 46 -6.20 7.12 -10.55
N SER A 47 -7.48 6.82 -10.52
CA SER A 47 -8.33 6.78 -11.69
C SER A 47 -8.70 8.20 -12.13
N SER A 48 -9.22 8.34 -13.35
CA SER A 48 -9.67 9.63 -13.88
C SER A 48 -10.77 10.27 -13.03
N GLU A 49 -11.64 9.46 -12.43
CA GLU A 49 -12.77 9.91 -11.60
C GLU A 49 -12.29 10.50 -10.25
N GLU A 50 -11.12 10.08 -9.77
CA GLU A 50 -10.54 10.52 -8.50
C GLU A 50 -9.65 11.76 -8.62
N THR A 51 -9.47 12.29 -9.84
CA THR A 51 -8.69 13.51 -10.11
C THR A 51 -9.10 14.70 -9.21
N PRO A 52 -10.40 14.96 -8.91
CA PRO A 52 -10.79 16.02 -7.99
C PRO A 52 -10.24 15.81 -6.57
N ASN A 53 -10.22 14.56 -6.08
CA ASN A 53 -9.71 14.22 -4.76
C ASN A 53 -8.19 14.39 -4.72
N LEU A 54 -7.49 14.00 -5.79
CA LEU A 54 -6.05 14.23 -5.93
C LEU A 54 -5.72 15.73 -5.84
N ARG A 55 -6.46 16.58 -6.56
CA ARG A 55 -6.26 18.05 -6.50
C ARG A 55 -6.44 18.61 -5.10
N ALA A 56 -7.49 18.16 -4.39
CA ALA A 56 -7.71 18.59 -3.01
C ALA A 56 -6.53 18.22 -2.08
N ILE A 57 -5.92 17.05 -2.30
CA ILE A 57 -4.71 16.62 -1.58
C ILE A 57 -3.51 17.50 -1.94
N GLU A 58 -3.28 17.78 -3.23
CA GLU A 58 -2.17 18.64 -3.69
C GLU A 58 -2.29 20.07 -3.17
N ASP A 59 -3.51 20.63 -3.20
CA ASP A 59 -3.82 21.96 -2.67
C ASP A 59 -3.52 22.03 -1.16
N TRP A 60 -3.87 20.99 -0.41
CA TRP A 60 -3.57 20.89 1.02
C TRP A 60 -2.07 20.74 1.30
N LEU A 61 -1.37 19.96 0.49
CA LEU A 61 0.09 19.78 0.59
C LEU A 61 0.86 21.04 0.14
N GLY A 62 0.22 21.92 -0.63
CA GLY A 62 0.85 23.10 -1.23
C GLY A 62 1.86 22.76 -2.33
N LYS A 63 1.83 21.53 -2.85
CA LYS A 63 2.72 21.05 -3.91
C LYS A 63 2.06 19.92 -4.72
N PRO A 64 2.37 19.80 -6.02
CA PRO A 64 1.91 18.68 -6.82
C PRO A 64 2.57 17.37 -6.37
N ILE A 65 1.86 16.27 -6.60
CA ILE A 65 2.39 14.91 -6.44
C ILE A 65 2.99 14.46 -7.78
N ASP A 66 4.21 13.91 -7.73
CA ASP A 66 4.89 13.44 -8.93
C ASP A 66 4.13 12.29 -9.59
N ILE A 67 3.84 12.45 -10.89
CA ILE A 67 3.20 11.41 -11.70
C ILE A 67 4.30 10.50 -12.25
N LEU A 68 4.21 9.21 -11.92
CA LEU A 68 5.08 8.20 -12.49
C LEU A 68 4.55 7.80 -13.87
N GLU A 69 5.24 8.23 -14.92
CA GLU A 69 4.98 7.75 -16.28
C GLU A 69 5.51 6.32 -16.43
N LEU A 70 4.65 5.41 -16.87
CA LEU A 70 5.03 4.04 -17.20
C LEU A 70 5.24 3.93 -18.70
N THR A 71 6.43 3.51 -19.14
CA THR A 71 6.68 3.25 -20.55
C THR A 71 6.04 1.93 -21.00
N GLU A 72 5.96 1.72 -22.32
CA GLU A 72 5.48 0.45 -22.88
C GLU A 72 6.41 -0.72 -22.53
N GLU A 73 7.71 -0.44 -22.36
CA GLU A 73 8.68 -1.42 -21.85
C GLU A 73 8.38 -1.77 -20.38
N ASP A 74 8.13 -0.77 -19.52
CA ASP A 74 7.78 -1.00 -18.11
C ASP A 74 6.52 -1.86 -17.98
N ARG A 75 5.49 -1.57 -18.77
CA ARG A 75 4.25 -2.36 -18.82
C ARG A 75 4.53 -3.80 -19.22
N SER A 76 5.34 -4.01 -20.26
CA SER A 76 5.69 -5.34 -20.76
C SER A 76 6.46 -6.15 -19.72
N ILE A 77 7.38 -5.52 -18.98
CA ILE A 77 8.13 -6.12 -17.88
C ILE A 77 7.20 -6.47 -16.71
N ILE A 78 6.28 -5.59 -16.34
CA ILE A 78 5.32 -5.84 -15.25
C ILE A 78 4.42 -7.04 -15.59
N ILE A 79 3.89 -7.09 -16.82
CA ILE A 79 3.01 -8.18 -17.27
C ILE A 79 3.78 -9.50 -17.30
N SER A 80 4.98 -9.52 -17.87
CA SER A 80 5.80 -10.74 -17.92
C SER A 80 6.18 -11.24 -16.52
N ASN A 81 6.66 -10.36 -15.63
CA ASN A 81 6.95 -10.70 -14.25
C ASN A 81 5.72 -11.15 -13.45
N SER A 82 4.53 -10.60 -13.73
CA SER A 82 3.29 -11.04 -13.06
C SER A 82 2.89 -12.48 -13.41
N SER A 83 3.23 -12.94 -14.61
CA SER A 83 3.02 -14.34 -15.02
C SER A 83 4.01 -15.31 -14.37
N GLU A 84 5.18 -14.77 -13.98
CA GLU A 84 6.26 -15.50 -13.31
C GLU A 84 6.02 -15.60 -11.79
N TYR A 85 5.44 -14.55 -11.18
CA TYR A 85 4.88 -14.58 -9.83
C TYR A 85 3.51 -15.25 -9.79
N LYS A 86 3.48 -16.52 -10.16
CA LYS A 86 2.40 -17.44 -9.80
C LYS A 86 2.53 -17.79 -8.32
N GLN A 87 2.48 -16.80 -7.42
CA GLN A 87 2.20 -17.10 -6.02
C GLN A 87 0.79 -17.69 -5.99
N ASP A 88 0.72 -19.00 -5.82
CA ASP A 88 -0.54 -19.66 -5.53
C ASP A 88 -1.05 -19.05 -4.23
N LEU A 89 -1.98 -18.10 -4.37
CA LEU A 89 -2.62 -17.43 -3.24
C LEU A 89 -3.19 -18.47 -2.27
N GLY A 90 -3.63 -19.62 -2.77
CA GLY A 90 -4.06 -20.76 -1.97
C GLY A 90 -2.94 -21.34 -1.09
N ALA A 91 -1.71 -21.44 -1.59
CA ALA A 91 -0.56 -21.90 -0.82
C ALA A 91 -0.19 -20.93 0.30
N LEU A 92 -0.17 -19.61 0.02
CA LEU A 92 0.08 -18.59 1.05
C LEU A 92 -1.02 -18.59 2.12
N MET A 93 -2.30 -18.67 1.71
CA MET A 93 -3.42 -18.73 2.65
C MET A 93 -3.33 -19.95 3.57
N LYS A 94 -2.97 -21.11 3.00
CA LYS A 94 -2.78 -22.35 3.77
C LYS A 94 -1.60 -22.27 4.73
N GLU A 95 -0.53 -21.56 4.35
CA GLU A 95 0.61 -21.32 5.23
C GLU A 95 0.24 -20.41 6.42
N ILE A 96 -0.55 -19.35 6.17
CA ILE A 96 -1.08 -18.46 7.21
C ILE A 96 -1.99 -19.24 8.17
N GLU A 97 -2.93 -20.04 7.67
CA GLU A 97 -3.81 -20.87 8.50
C GLU A 97 -3.01 -21.84 9.39
N ASN A 98 -2.01 -22.51 8.82
CA ASN A 98 -1.13 -23.41 9.56
C ASN A 98 -0.30 -22.68 10.64
N PHE A 99 0.17 -21.48 10.32
CA PHE A 99 0.90 -20.62 11.26
C PHE A 99 0.00 -20.19 12.43
N GLU A 100 -1.25 -19.80 12.15
CA GLU A 100 -2.23 -19.46 13.19
C GLU A 100 -2.61 -20.66 14.07
N ALA A 101 -2.78 -21.85 13.49
CA ALA A 101 -3.06 -23.08 14.22
C ALA A 101 -1.92 -23.47 15.18
N LYS A 102 -0.66 -23.32 14.74
CA LYS A 102 0.54 -23.52 15.59
C LYS A 102 0.61 -22.52 16.75
N ARG A 103 0.20 -21.25 16.54
CA ARG A 103 0.12 -20.27 17.63
C ARG A 103 -0.97 -20.61 18.66
N LYS A 104 -2.15 -21.06 18.21
CA LYS A 104 -3.26 -21.45 19.11
C LYS A 104 -2.92 -22.68 19.96
N THR A 105 -2.20 -23.65 19.39
CA THR A 105 -1.75 -24.85 20.10
C THR A 105 -0.64 -24.56 21.13
N LYS A 106 0.27 -23.62 20.83
CA LYS A 106 1.28 -23.15 21.81
C LYS A 106 0.70 -22.34 22.97
N LYS A 107 -0.41 -21.62 22.78
CA LYS A 107 -1.09 -20.87 23.86
C LYS A 107 -1.94 -21.74 24.79
N LYS A 108 -2.23 -22.98 24.42
CA LYS A 108 -3.03 -23.94 25.21
C LYS A 108 -2.18 -24.91 26.05
N LYS A 109 -0.85 -24.90 25.88
CA LYS A 109 0.12 -25.55 26.77
C LYS A 109 0.69 -24.51 27.72
#